data_AF-A0A7X6P6F9-F1
#
_entry.id   AF-A0A7X6P6F9-F1
#
_cell.length_a   1.000
_cell.length_b   1.000
_cell.length_c   1.000
_cell.angle_alpha   90.00
_cell.angle_beta   90.00
_cell.angle_gamma   90.00
#
_symmetry.space_group_name_H-M   'P 1'
#
loop_
_entity.id
_entity.type
_entity.pdbx_description
1 polymer ?
#
loop_
_entity_poly.entity_id
_entity_poly.type
_entity_poly.pdbx_seq_one_letter_code
_entity_poly.pdbx_strand_id
1 'polypeptide(L)'
;MHKTTVYIEKNFKLADVDDKLFSSFIEHLGRAIYTGIYEPGHPKADDQGFRTDVIELVRELGVTLVRYPGGNFLSGYNWTDGIGPRDKRPTRLDLAWRTIETNEIGIDEFYDWCRKANTRVMAAVNMGTGTPQQAGYMVEYCNFPGGTWWSDLRIKNGHRDPYKIKIWCIGNEMDGPWQICHLDAADYGKKALETAKIMKWVDNSIELVVCGSSTSSMPTFPEWDRIVLEHTYDVVDYLSLHRYYENYGNDLDFLASFLDMDKFIKSVCATADYVKALKRSRKTMYLSFDEWNVWYQQRQK
;
A
#
# COMPACT_ATOMS: atom_id res chain seq x y z
N MET A 1 42.79 0.71 -15.66
CA MET A 1 41.56 1.37 -16.13
C MET A 1 40.60 0.27 -16.56
N HIS A 2 39.52 0.04 -15.82
CA HIS A 2 38.52 -0.94 -16.23
C HIS A 2 37.69 -0.35 -17.39
N LYS A 3 37.52 -1.12 -18.46
CA LYS A 3 36.73 -0.71 -19.62
C LYS A 3 35.42 -1.51 -19.61
N THR A 4 34.30 -0.82 -19.56
CA THR A 4 32.95 -1.40 -19.67
C THR A 4 32.35 -1.05 -21.03
N THR A 5 31.69 -2.01 -21.67
CA THR A 5 30.99 -1.79 -22.96
C THR A 5 29.50 -1.98 -22.74
N VAL A 6 28.67 -1.04 -23.22
CA VAL A 6 27.21 -1.07 -23.14
C VAL A 6 26.65 -1.04 -24.56
N TYR A 7 25.71 -1.93 -24.87
CA TYR A 7 25.00 -1.96 -26.14
C TYR A 7 23.55 -1.53 -25.90
N ILE A 8 23.06 -0.55 -26.68
CA ILE A 8 21.70 -0.04 -26.57
C ILE A 8 21.00 -0.31 -27.90
N GLU A 9 20.06 -1.25 -27.90
CA GLU A 9 19.33 -1.70 -29.10
C GLU A 9 17.83 -1.50 -28.90
N LYS A 10 17.22 -0.65 -29.72
CA LYS A 10 15.80 -0.28 -29.62
C LYS A 10 14.84 -1.45 -29.80
N ASN A 11 15.25 -2.49 -30.54
CA ASN A 11 14.45 -3.68 -30.79
C ASN A 11 14.59 -4.75 -29.71
N PHE A 12 15.57 -4.62 -28.79
CA PHE A 12 15.74 -5.53 -27.65
C PHE A 12 14.95 -5.01 -26.43
N LYS A 13 13.63 -4.91 -26.59
CA LYS A 13 12.70 -4.37 -25.60
C LYS A 13 12.33 -5.42 -24.55
N LEU A 14 12.43 -5.07 -23.27
CA LEU A 14 11.97 -5.93 -22.16
C LEU A 14 10.45 -5.79 -21.94
N ALA A 15 9.98 -4.58 -21.67
CA ALA A 15 8.57 -4.26 -21.44
C ALA A 15 8.35 -2.74 -21.61
N ASP A 16 7.08 -2.31 -21.58
CA ASP A 16 6.75 -0.90 -21.32
C ASP A 16 6.90 -0.60 -19.83
N VAL A 17 7.39 0.60 -19.50
CA VAL A 17 7.53 1.05 -18.12
C VAL A 17 6.16 1.52 -17.63
N ASP A 18 5.65 0.87 -16.60
CA ASP A 18 4.40 1.24 -15.96
C ASP A 18 4.61 2.46 -15.06
N ASP A 19 3.72 3.45 -15.13
CA ASP A 19 3.82 4.69 -14.36
C ASP A 19 3.75 4.44 -12.85
N LYS A 20 3.15 3.34 -12.41
CA LYS A 20 3.06 2.90 -11.01
C LYS A 20 4.41 2.52 -10.40
N LEU A 21 5.46 2.30 -11.20
CA LEU A 21 6.82 2.12 -10.70
C LEU A 21 7.36 3.39 -10.01
N PHE A 22 6.78 4.56 -10.30
CA PHE A 22 7.11 5.85 -9.67
C PHE A 22 6.10 6.22 -8.58
N SER A 23 5.57 5.20 -7.91
CA SER A 23 4.68 5.38 -6.75
C SER A 23 5.45 5.65 -5.47
N SER A 24 4.73 6.08 -4.44
CA SER A 24 5.27 6.31 -3.09
C SER A 24 4.27 5.83 -2.03
N PHE A 25 4.55 6.11 -0.77
CA PHE A 25 3.81 5.58 0.35
C PHE A 25 3.73 6.60 1.50
N ILE A 26 2.52 6.80 2.03
CA ILE A 26 2.26 7.63 3.23
C ILE A 26 1.50 6.80 4.25
N GLU A 27 2.12 6.62 5.41
CA GLU A 27 1.51 6.01 6.59
C GLU A 27 1.14 7.08 7.62
N HIS A 28 0.14 6.80 8.45
CA HIS A 28 -0.02 7.46 9.76
C HIS A 28 1.14 7.08 10.71
N LEU A 29 2.34 7.56 10.39
CA LEU A 29 3.58 7.25 11.10
C LEU A 29 4.37 8.54 11.33
N GLY A 30 4.62 8.83 12.61
CA GLY A 30 5.46 9.96 13.03
C GLY A 30 4.95 11.30 12.48
N ARG A 31 5.70 11.89 11.55
CA ARG A 31 5.40 13.20 10.96
C ARG A 31 5.05 13.15 9.47
N ALA A 32 4.75 11.97 8.92
CA ALA A 32 4.39 11.85 7.51
C ALA A 32 3.12 12.66 7.18
N ILE A 33 2.11 12.55 8.03
CA ILE A 33 0.85 13.29 7.90
C ILE A 33 0.90 14.58 8.69
N TYR A 34 0.85 14.47 10.02
CA TYR A 34 0.83 15.61 10.92
C TYR A 34 2.20 16.29 10.95
N THR A 35 2.25 17.59 10.64
CA THR A 35 3.48 18.39 10.42
C THR A 35 4.29 17.98 9.18
N GLY A 36 3.72 17.10 8.34
CA GLY A 36 4.25 16.68 7.05
C GLY A 36 3.38 17.22 5.92
N ILE A 37 2.52 16.38 5.35
CA ILE A 37 1.58 16.82 4.30
C ILE A 37 0.47 17.75 4.81
N TYR A 38 0.16 17.69 6.10
CA TYR A 38 -0.92 18.45 6.74
C TYR A 38 -0.44 19.20 7.99
N GLU A 39 -0.59 20.52 7.97
CA GLU A 39 -0.15 21.45 9.02
C GLU A 39 -0.96 22.77 8.96
N PRO A 40 -2.21 22.82 9.46
CA PRO A 40 -3.13 23.96 9.27
C PRO A 40 -2.63 25.35 9.69
N GLY A 41 -1.66 25.42 10.62
CA GLY A 41 -1.06 26.68 11.08
C GLY A 41 0.16 27.13 10.28
N HIS A 42 0.63 26.35 9.30
CA HIS A 42 1.86 26.66 8.58
C HIS A 42 1.65 27.84 7.61
N PRO A 43 2.63 28.76 7.43
CA PRO A 43 2.50 29.90 6.50
C PRO A 43 2.24 29.52 5.03
N LYS A 44 2.51 28.26 4.67
CA LYS A 44 2.29 27.69 3.33
C LYS A 44 1.20 26.62 3.31
N ALA A 45 0.37 26.54 4.35
CA ALA A 45 -0.81 25.71 4.32
C ALA A 45 -1.89 26.33 3.43
N ASP A 46 -2.61 25.51 2.68
CA ASP A 46 -3.82 25.93 1.98
C ASP A 46 -5.04 25.95 2.92
N ASP A 47 -6.21 26.24 2.35
CA ASP A 47 -7.50 26.33 3.05
C ASP A 47 -7.94 25.03 3.74
N GLN A 48 -7.44 23.89 3.29
CA GLN A 48 -7.69 22.58 3.91
C GLN A 48 -6.60 22.19 4.91
N GLY A 49 -5.56 23.00 5.06
CA GLY A 49 -4.43 22.78 5.95
C GLY A 49 -3.28 22.00 5.33
N PHE A 50 -3.29 21.75 4.02
CA PHE A 50 -2.22 21.02 3.36
C PHE A 50 -1.04 21.93 3.01
N ARG A 51 0.17 21.43 3.24
CA ARG A 51 1.42 22.13 2.91
C ARG A 51 1.60 22.22 1.39
N THR A 52 1.37 23.40 0.82
CA THR A 52 1.47 23.64 -0.64
C THR A 52 2.88 23.46 -1.19
N ASP A 53 3.91 23.80 -0.41
CA ASP A 53 5.30 23.54 -0.77
C ASP A 53 5.66 22.05 -0.77
N VAL A 54 5.06 21.26 0.13
CA VAL A 54 5.22 19.79 0.10
C VAL A 54 4.52 19.21 -1.13
N ILE A 55 3.31 19.70 -1.44
CA ILE A 55 2.58 19.31 -2.66
C ILE A 55 3.40 19.61 -3.93
N GLU A 56 4.05 20.77 -4.00
CA GLU A 56 4.91 21.15 -5.12
C GLU A 56 6.11 20.19 -5.27
N LEU A 57 6.77 19.83 -4.18
CA LEU A 57 7.86 18.85 -4.19
C LEU A 57 7.39 17.46 -4.63
N VAL A 58 6.22 17.01 -4.19
CA VAL A 58 5.66 15.70 -4.61
C VAL A 58 5.34 15.70 -6.12
N ARG A 59 4.83 16.80 -6.65
CA ARG A 59 4.63 16.96 -8.10
C ARG A 59 5.95 16.98 -8.87
N GLU A 60 6.97 17.65 -8.35
CA GLU A 60 8.31 17.68 -8.94
C GLU A 60 8.94 16.29 -9.01
N LEU A 61 8.76 15.49 -7.95
CA LEU A 61 9.20 14.09 -7.91
C LEU A 61 8.45 13.19 -8.91
N GLY A 62 7.30 13.63 -9.44
CA GLY A 62 6.53 12.88 -10.43
C GLY A 62 5.80 11.67 -9.84
N VAL A 63 5.40 11.72 -8.56
CA VAL A 63 4.75 10.60 -7.87
C VAL A 63 3.36 10.31 -8.46
N THR A 64 3.15 9.12 -9.01
CA THR A 64 1.95 8.80 -9.80
C THR A 64 0.83 8.11 -9.01
N LEU A 65 1.18 7.51 -7.87
CA LEU A 65 0.31 6.74 -7.00
C LEU A 65 0.90 6.74 -5.58
N VAL A 66 0.07 6.81 -4.55
CA VAL A 66 0.50 6.80 -3.15
C VAL A 66 -0.30 5.76 -2.36
N ARG A 67 0.40 4.81 -1.74
CA ARG A 67 -0.20 3.84 -0.81
C ARG A 67 -0.62 4.53 0.50
N TYR A 68 -1.79 4.19 1.04
CA TYR A 68 -2.39 4.81 2.24
C TYR A 68 -3.49 3.90 2.85
N PRO A 69 -3.81 3.92 4.18
CA PRO A 69 -3.24 4.74 5.26
C PRO A 69 -2.03 4.14 5.95
N GLY A 70 -1.54 3.00 5.47
CA GLY A 70 -0.34 2.45 6.07
C GLY A 70 0.10 1.11 5.54
N GLY A 71 1.20 0.75 6.17
CA GLY A 71 1.63 -0.58 6.49
C GLY A 71 1.13 -0.91 7.89
N ASN A 72 1.99 -0.87 8.91
CA ASN A 72 1.67 -1.44 10.22
C ASN A 72 0.46 -0.80 10.92
N PHE A 73 0.27 0.51 10.81
CA PHE A 73 -0.86 1.28 11.37
C PHE A 73 -2.22 0.70 10.93
N LEU A 74 -2.30 0.27 9.67
CA LEU A 74 -3.55 -0.18 9.05
C LEU A 74 -4.20 -1.34 9.81
N SER A 75 -3.41 -2.26 10.35
CA SER A 75 -3.90 -3.51 10.93
C SER A 75 -4.67 -3.32 12.25
N GLY A 76 -4.58 -2.14 12.87
CA GLY A 76 -5.40 -1.73 14.01
C GLY A 76 -6.43 -0.64 13.69
N TYR A 77 -6.44 -0.11 12.46
CA TYR A 77 -7.19 1.08 12.08
C TYR A 77 -8.66 0.78 11.74
N ASN A 78 -9.57 1.62 12.25
CA ASN A 78 -10.98 1.62 11.82
C ASN A 78 -11.22 2.79 10.87
N TRP A 79 -11.39 2.52 9.58
CA TRP A 79 -11.47 3.55 8.54
C TRP A 79 -12.62 4.55 8.74
N THR A 80 -13.70 4.17 9.44
CA THR A 80 -14.82 5.07 9.72
C THR A 80 -14.48 6.14 10.76
N ASP A 81 -13.42 5.94 11.55
CA ASP A 81 -12.98 6.92 12.54
C ASP A 81 -12.38 8.18 11.86
N GLY A 82 -11.93 8.06 10.61
CA GLY A 82 -11.35 9.14 9.80
C GLY A 82 -12.31 9.83 8.82
N ILE A 83 -13.63 9.60 8.88
CA ILE A 83 -14.60 10.24 7.97
C ILE A 83 -15.62 11.09 8.73
N GLY A 84 -16.32 11.97 8.01
CA GLY A 84 -17.35 12.84 8.58
C GLY A 84 -16.79 14.03 9.36
N PRO A 85 -17.61 14.74 10.15
CA PRO A 85 -17.20 15.96 10.84
C PRO A 85 -16.02 15.73 11.80
N ARG A 86 -14.93 16.49 11.62
CA ARG A 86 -13.68 16.33 12.38
C ARG A 86 -13.87 16.41 13.89
N ASP A 87 -14.78 17.25 14.37
CA ASP A 87 -15.12 17.42 15.79
C ASP A 87 -15.79 16.18 16.43
N LYS A 88 -16.22 15.21 15.61
CA LYS A 88 -16.84 13.95 16.05
C LYS A 88 -15.94 12.74 15.88
N ARG A 89 -14.76 12.91 15.27
CA ARG A 89 -13.82 11.81 15.04
C ARG A 89 -13.13 11.45 16.35
N PRO A 90 -13.03 10.15 16.69
CA PRO A 90 -12.42 9.73 17.94
C PRO A 90 -10.89 9.82 17.85
N THR A 91 -10.25 10.21 18.95
CA THR A 91 -8.82 9.98 19.14
C THR A 91 -8.57 8.52 19.52
N ARG A 92 -7.60 7.88 18.90
CA ARG A 92 -7.25 6.46 19.10
C ARG A 92 -5.80 6.28 19.52
N LEU A 93 -5.53 5.16 20.18
CA LEU A 93 -4.17 4.68 20.35
C LEU A 93 -3.78 3.89 19.10
N ASP A 94 -2.72 4.31 18.44
CA ASP A 94 -2.03 3.50 17.45
C ASP A 94 -1.04 2.58 18.17
N LEU A 95 -1.30 1.28 18.10
CA LEU A 95 -0.47 0.27 18.76
C LEU A 95 0.78 -0.10 17.95
N ALA A 96 0.78 0.15 16.63
CA ALA A 96 1.91 -0.15 15.77
C ALA A 96 3.09 0.76 16.10
N TRP A 97 2.85 2.07 16.19
CA TRP A 97 3.89 3.06 16.47
C TRP A 97 3.82 3.64 17.88
N ARG A 98 2.91 3.15 18.72
CA ARG A 98 2.72 3.59 20.11
C ARG A 98 2.45 5.10 20.21
N THR A 99 1.59 5.59 19.32
CA THR A 99 1.23 7.00 19.22
C THR A 99 -0.26 7.24 19.46
N ILE A 100 -0.63 8.52 19.50
CA ILE A 100 -2.01 8.96 19.55
C ILE A 100 -2.39 9.40 18.12
N GLU A 101 -3.41 8.78 17.56
CA GLU A 101 -3.98 9.13 16.26
C GLU A 101 -5.24 9.98 16.47
N THR A 102 -5.23 11.23 15.98
CA THR A 102 -6.34 12.17 16.15
C THR A 102 -7.46 11.98 15.13
N ASN A 103 -7.18 11.29 14.02
CA ASN A 103 -8.04 11.10 12.86
C ASN A 103 -8.48 12.41 12.18
N GLU A 104 -7.70 13.49 12.33
CA GLU A 104 -7.96 14.74 11.62
C GLU A 104 -7.84 14.59 10.10
N ILE A 105 -6.98 13.68 9.65
CA ILE A 105 -6.87 13.23 8.27
C ILE A 105 -7.38 11.80 8.18
N GLY A 106 -8.35 11.57 7.30
CA GLY A 106 -8.72 10.23 6.85
C GLY A 106 -8.75 10.13 5.34
N ILE A 107 -9.49 9.15 4.83
CA ILE A 107 -9.52 8.84 3.39
C ILE A 107 -10.07 10.00 2.54
N ASP A 108 -11.02 10.76 3.08
CA ASP A 108 -11.65 11.91 2.42
C ASP A 108 -10.61 13.01 2.17
N GLU A 109 -9.92 13.45 3.23
CA GLU A 109 -8.86 14.45 3.12
C GLU A 109 -7.66 13.96 2.32
N PHE A 110 -7.27 12.69 2.47
CA PHE A 110 -6.15 12.13 1.73
C PHE A 110 -6.42 12.06 0.21
N TYR A 111 -7.65 11.76 -0.18
CA TYR A 111 -8.07 11.83 -1.59
C TYR A 111 -7.94 13.26 -2.14
N ASP A 112 -8.39 14.27 -1.40
CA ASP A 112 -8.24 15.67 -1.80
C ASP A 112 -6.78 16.10 -1.88
N TRP A 113 -5.95 15.67 -0.93
CA TRP A 113 -4.51 15.89 -0.98
C TRP A 113 -3.89 15.26 -2.23
N CYS A 114 -4.25 14.02 -2.57
CA CYS A 114 -3.75 13.36 -3.78
C CYS A 114 -4.14 14.10 -5.05
N ARG A 115 -5.38 14.58 -5.14
CA ARG A 115 -5.83 15.43 -6.27
C ARG A 115 -5.02 16.70 -6.39
N LYS A 116 -4.75 17.36 -5.26
CA LYS A 116 -3.87 18.55 -5.22
C LYS A 116 -2.45 18.16 -5.63
N ALA A 117 -1.89 17.04 -5.18
CA ALA A 117 -0.56 16.58 -5.57
C ALA A 117 -0.45 15.98 -6.99
N ASN A 118 -1.55 15.94 -7.78
CA ASN A 118 -1.60 15.30 -9.09
C ASN A 118 -1.15 13.82 -9.03
N THR A 119 -1.59 13.12 -7.99
CA THR A 119 -1.31 11.71 -7.75
C THR A 119 -2.61 10.95 -7.47
N ARG A 120 -2.52 9.62 -7.35
CA ARG A 120 -3.67 8.73 -7.14
C ARG A 120 -3.52 7.98 -5.82
N VAL A 121 -4.64 7.54 -5.26
CA VAL A 121 -4.64 6.70 -4.05
C VAL A 121 -4.51 5.23 -4.42
N MET A 122 -3.62 4.53 -3.73
CA MET A 122 -3.62 3.07 -3.57
C MET A 122 -4.06 2.78 -2.13
N ALA A 123 -5.33 2.41 -1.96
CA ALA A 123 -5.89 2.27 -0.62
C ALA A 123 -5.54 0.90 -0.03
N ALA A 124 -5.56 0.76 1.28
CA ALA A 124 -5.35 -0.51 1.95
C ALA A 124 -6.47 -0.78 2.96
N VAL A 125 -6.90 -2.03 3.07
CA VAL A 125 -7.97 -2.46 4.00
C VAL A 125 -7.41 -3.25 5.17
N ASN A 126 -7.94 -3.00 6.37
CA ASN A 126 -7.46 -3.63 7.59
C ASN A 126 -7.74 -5.14 7.61
N MET A 127 -6.67 -5.94 7.66
CA MET A 127 -6.72 -7.41 7.76
C MET A 127 -6.25 -7.95 9.11
N GLY A 128 -5.82 -7.09 10.04
CA GLY A 128 -5.64 -7.44 11.45
C GLY A 128 -6.99 -7.52 12.15
N THR A 129 -7.39 -6.44 12.81
CA THR A 129 -8.67 -6.36 13.54
C THR A 129 -9.90 -6.20 12.63
N GLY A 130 -9.70 -5.84 11.35
CA GLY A 130 -10.76 -5.64 10.39
C GLY A 130 -11.38 -6.93 9.84
N THR A 131 -12.52 -6.79 9.15
CA THR A 131 -13.29 -7.89 8.55
C THR A 131 -13.48 -7.70 7.05
N PRO A 132 -13.72 -8.80 6.29
CA PRO A 132 -14.06 -8.73 4.87
C PRO A 132 -15.24 -7.78 4.56
N GLN A 133 -16.22 -7.72 5.46
CA GLN A 133 -17.37 -6.83 5.34
C GLN A 133 -16.97 -5.35 5.42
N GLN A 134 -16.09 -4.98 6.36
CA GLN A 134 -15.59 -3.61 6.50
C GLN A 134 -14.80 -3.16 5.27
N ALA A 135 -14.01 -4.06 4.66
CA ALA A 135 -13.35 -3.79 3.40
C ALA A 135 -14.34 -3.49 2.27
N GLY A 136 -15.41 -4.30 2.15
CA GLY A 136 -16.49 -4.05 1.19
C GLY A 136 -17.18 -2.69 1.40
N TYR A 137 -17.46 -2.33 2.64
CA TYR A 137 -18.04 -1.03 2.99
C TYR A 137 -17.13 0.15 2.62
N MET A 138 -15.82 0.02 2.82
CA MET A 138 -14.87 1.05 2.42
C MET A 138 -14.83 1.22 0.89
N VAL A 139 -14.86 0.12 0.13
CA VAL A 139 -14.96 0.18 -1.34
C VAL A 139 -16.29 0.80 -1.78
N GLU A 140 -17.40 0.44 -1.14
CA GLU A 140 -18.72 1.03 -1.44
C GLU A 140 -18.73 2.53 -1.18
N TYR A 141 -18.21 2.97 -0.03
CA TYR A 141 -18.05 4.37 0.33
C TYR A 141 -17.22 5.12 -0.70
N CYS A 142 -16.06 4.58 -1.09
CA CYS A 142 -15.13 5.27 -1.99
C CYS A 142 -15.55 5.25 -3.46
N ASN A 143 -16.15 4.16 -3.94
CA ASN A 143 -16.29 3.91 -5.38
C ASN A 143 -17.74 3.85 -5.87
N PHE A 144 -18.73 3.56 -5.01
CA PHE A 144 -20.10 3.39 -5.47
C PHE A 144 -20.78 4.77 -5.71
N PRO A 145 -21.51 4.98 -6.84
CA PRO A 145 -21.98 6.32 -7.22
C PRO A 145 -22.90 7.01 -6.21
N GLY A 146 -23.86 6.29 -5.63
CA GLY A 146 -24.91 6.83 -4.75
C GLY A 146 -26.09 5.87 -4.61
N GLY A 147 -27.02 6.17 -3.71
CA GLY A 147 -28.25 5.40 -3.49
C GLY A 147 -28.11 4.22 -2.53
N THR A 148 -26.98 4.14 -1.82
CA THR A 148 -26.73 3.18 -0.75
C THR A 148 -26.25 3.92 0.50
N TRP A 149 -26.33 3.29 1.66
CA TRP A 149 -25.98 3.96 2.92
C TRP A 149 -24.54 4.50 2.92
N TRP A 150 -23.56 3.71 2.45
CA TRP A 150 -22.15 4.15 2.45
C TRP A 150 -21.85 5.18 1.37
N SER A 151 -22.39 5.02 0.16
CA SER A 151 -22.18 6.00 -0.91
C SER A 151 -22.86 7.35 -0.60
N ASP A 152 -24.06 7.31 -0.03
CA ASP A 152 -24.77 8.53 0.39
C ASP A 152 -24.10 9.17 1.62
N LEU A 153 -23.44 8.39 2.48
CA LEU A 153 -22.62 8.93 3.56
C LEU A 153 -21.41 9.70 3.02
N ARG A 154 -20.73 9.20 1.99
CA ARG A 154 -19.64 9.94 1.31
C ARG A 154 -20.16 11.27 0.75
N ILE A 155 -21.31 11.24 0.08
CA ILE A 155 -21.96 12.45 -0.46
C ILE A 155 -22.27 13.44 0.67
N LYS A 156 -22.85 12.95 1.78
CA LYS A 156 -23.16 13.76 2.97
C LYS A 156 -21.91 14.37 3.61
N ASN A 157 -20.77 13.70 3.54
CA ASN A 157 -19.49 14.18 4.05
C ASN A 157 -18.84 15.23 3.12
N GLY A 158 -19.49 15.62 2.02
CA GLY A 158 -19.03 16.67 1.11
C GLY A 158 -18.41 16.15 -0.18
N HIS A 159 -18.32 14.83 -0.34
CA HIS A 159 -17.66 14.20 -1.48
C HIS A 159 -18.69 13.56 -2.41
N ARG A 160 -19.32 14.40 -3.24
CA ARG A 160 -20.41 13.99 -4.14
C ARG A 160 -20.01 12.85 -5.09
N ASP A 161 -18.93 13.05 -5.83
CA ASP A 161 -18.47 12.09 -6.82
C ASP A 161 -17.65 10.96 -6.16
N PRO A 162 -17.76 9.71 -6.63
CA PRO A 162 -16.91 8.62 -6.14
C PRO A 162 -15.44 8.90 -6.46
N TYR A 163 -14.55 8.47 -5.56
CA TYR A 163 -13.10 8.58 -5.70
C TYR A 163 -12.55 7.69 -6.80
N LYS A 164 -13.24 6.57 -7.09
CA LYS A 164 -12.86 5.57 -8.09
C LYS A 164 -11.43 5.06 -7.86
N ILE A 165 -11.12 4.74 -6.61
CA ILE A 165 -9.81 4.19 -6.23
C ILE A 165 -9.66 2.84 -6.93
N LYS A 166 -8.60 2.73 -7.74
CA LYS A 166 -8.41 1.59 -8.65
C LYS A 166 -7.68 0.43 -7.97
N ILE A 167 -6.67 0.71 -7.14
CA ILE A 167 -5.78 -0.31 -6.58
C ILE A 167 -5.97 -0.38 -5.08
N TRP A 168 -6.16 -1.58 -4.56
CA TRP A 168 -6.37 -1.84 -3.14
C TRP A 168 -5.46 -2.94 -2.59
N CYS A 169 -4.74 -2.67 -1.52
CA CYS A 169 -4.01 -3.66 -0.73
C CYS A 169 -4.95 -4.36 0.25
N ILE A 170 -4.87 -5.69 0.29
CA ILE A 170 -5.62 -6.52 1.24
C ILE A 170 -4.75 -6.75 2.48
N GLY A 171 -4.69 -5.76 3.38
CA GLY A 171 -3.88 -5.82 4.60
C GLY A 171 -2.48 -5.27 4.46
N ASN A 172 -1.62 -5.65 5.41
CA ASN A 172 -0.19 -5.33 5.45
C ASN A 172 0.58 -6.46 6.14
N GLU A 173 1.63 -7.01 5.52
CA GLU A 173 2.71 -7.80 6.16
C GLU A 173 2.27 -8.75 7.28
N MET A 174 1.18 -9.49 7.09
CA MET A 174 0.54 -10.23 8.20
C MET A 174 1.40 -11.40 8.73
N ASP A 175 2.54 -11.69 8.10
CA ASP A 175 3.51 -12.72 8.47
C ASP A 175 4.46 -12.31 9.60
N GLY A 176 4.60 -11.02 9.87
CA GLY A 176 5.47 -10.48 10.92
C GLY A 176 4.89 -10.69 12.32
N PRO A 177 5.63 -11.23 13.31
CA PRO A 177 5.15 -11.36 14.69
C PRO A 177 4.92 -10.02 15.41
N TRP A 178 5.42 -8.91 14.84
CA TRP A 178 5.15 -7.55 15.34
C TRP A 178 3.79 -7.00 14.88
N GLN A 179 3.14 -7.62 13.87
CA GLN A 179 1.88 -7.14 13.36
C GLN A 179 0.72 -7.38 14.33
N ILE A 180 -0.16 -6.38 14.42
CA ILE A 180 -1.42 -6.49 15.16
C ILE A 180 -2.24 -7.61 14.51
N CYS A 181 -2.59 -8.62 15.31
CA CYS A 181 -3.30 -9.81 14.85
C CYS A 181 -2.59 -10.51 13.69
N HIS A 182 -1.29 -10.81 13.83
CA HIS A 182 -0.54 -11.62 12.88
C HIS A 182 -1.35 -12.86 12.44
N LEU A 183 -1.09 -13.38 11.25
CA LEU A 183 -1.72 -14.60 10.74
C LEU A 183 -0.65 -15.52 10.16
N ASP A 184 -0.92 -16.82 10.14
CA ASP A 184 -0.16 -17.70 9.25
C ASP A 184 -0.63 -17.54 7.79
N ALA A 185 0.14 -18.09 6.85
CA ALA A 185 -0.11 -17.91 5.42
C ALA A 185 -1.47 -18.47 4.97
N ALA A 186 -1.92 -19.58 5.56
CA ALA A 186 -3.17 -20.23 5.17
C ALA A 186 -4.37 -19.42 5.70
N ASP A 187 -4.30 -18.94 6.93
CA ASP A 187 -5.36 -18.15 7.55
C ASP A 187 -5.46 -16.76 6.93
N TYR A 188 -4.32 -16.11 6.64
CA TYR A 188 -4.32 -14.89 5.84
C TYR A 188 -4.86 -15.16 4.43
N GLY A 189 -4.40 -16.21 3.74
CA GLY A 189 -4.85 -16.55 2.39
C GLY A 189 -6.37 -16.78 2.29
N LYS A 190 -6.96 -17.51 3.24
CA LYS A 190 -8.44 -17.70 3.32
C LYS A 190 -9.18 -16.39 3.57
N LYS A 191 -8.70 -15.58 4.53
CA LYS A 191 -9.32 -14.28 4.85
C LYS A 191 -9.22 -13.31 3.68
N ALA A 192 -8.07 -13.27 3.01
CA ALA A 192 -7.80 -12.43 1.85
C ALA A 192 -8.67 -12.83 0.65
N LEU A 193 -8.88 -14.12 0.40
CA LEU A 193 -9.77 -14.61 -0.67
C LEU A 193 -11.21 -14.07 -0.50
N GLU A 194 -11.79 -14.23 0.69
CA GLU A 194 -13.17 -13.78 0.92
C GLU A 194 -13.29 -12.25 0.93
N THR A 195 -12.24 -11.55 1.40
CA THR A 195 -12.15 -10.09 1.31
C THR A 195 -12.10 -9.63 -0.15
N ALA A 196 -11.24 -10.23 -0.97
CA ALA A 196 -11.11 -9.93 -2.40
C ALA A 196 -12.42 -10.13 -3.17
N LYS A 197 -13.15 -11.23 -2.88
CA LYS A 197 -14.46 -11.51 -3.50
C LYS A 197 -15.47 -10.42 -3.18
N ILE A 198 -15.61 -10.05 -1.91
CA ILE A 198 -16.55 -9.00 -1.48
C ILE A 198 -16.19 -7.67 -2.15
N MET A 199 -14.92 -7.27 -2.12
CA MET A 199 -14.47 -6.02 -2.74
C MET A 199 -14.77 -5.99 -4.25
N LYS A 200 -14.46 -7.08 -4.99
CA LYS A 200 -14.77 -7.17 -6.43
C LYS A 200 -16.26 -7.31 -6.74
N TRP A 201 -17.09 -7.77 -5.81
CA TRP A 201 -18.55 -7.76 -5.97
C TRP A 201 -19.14 -6.36 -5.80
N VAL A 202 -18.52 -5.50 -4.97
CA VAL A 202 -18.90 -4.10 -4.85
C VAL A 202 -18.46 -3.31 -6.10
N ASP A 203 -17.20 -3.49 -6.51
CA ASP A 203 -16.64 -2.84 -7.69
C ASP A 203 -15.71 -3.80 -8.43
N ASN A 204 -16.20 -4.40 -9.51
CA ASN A 204 -15.42 -5.37 -10.28
C ASN A 204 -14.28 -4.75 -11.11
N SER A 205 -14.22 -3.41 -11.14
CA SER A 205 -13.20 -2.69 -11.89
C SER A 205 -11.92 -2.50 -11.07
N ILE A 206 -11.90 -2.76 -9.76
CA ILE A 206 -10.70 -2.62 -8.95
C ILE A 206 -9.66 -3.69 -9.24
N GLU A 207 -8.41 -3.37 -8.95
CA GLU A 207 -7.28 -4.29 -8.92
C GLU A 207 -6.83 -4.48 -7.47
N LEU A 208 -6.42 -5.70 -7.14
CA LEU A 208 -6.12 -6.09 -5.76
C LEU A 208 -4.67 -6.54 -5.59
N VAL A 209 -4.02 -6.03 -4.55
CA VAL A 209 -2.69 -6.44 -4.09
C VAL A 209 -2.83 -7.32 -2.86
N VAL A 210 -2.37 -8.56 -2.93
CA VAL A 210 -2.26 -9.45 -1.77
C VAL A 210 -0.87 -9.34 -1.15
N CYS A 211 -0.78 -9.42 0.18
CA CYS A 211 0.48 -9.25 0.90
C CYS A 211 1.40 -10.45 0.70
N GLY A 212 2.60 -10.21 0.17
CA GLY A 212 3.72 -11.14 0.26
C GLY A 212 4.41 -11.07 1.63
N SER A 213 5.53 -11.76 1.75
CA SER A 213 6.35 -11.73 2.97
C SER A 213 6.89 -10.33 3.27
N SER A 214 6.99 -9.98 4.56
CA SER A 214 7.54 -8.68 5.01
C SER A 214 8.97 -8.41 4.54
N THR A 215 9.74 -9.47 4.29
CA THR A 215 11.13 -9.38 3.82
C THR A 215 11.61 -10.76 3.38
N SER A 216 12.59 -10.82 2.47
CA SER A 216 13.23 -12.08 2.05
C SER A 216 13.95 -12.83 3.17
N SER A 217 14.18 -12.19 4.32
CA SER A 217 14.76 -12.82 5.52
C SER A 217 13.73 -13.46 6.46
N MET A 218 12.43 -13.35 6.17
CA MET A 218 11.41 -14.03 6.96
C MET A 218 11.58 -15.55 6.86
N PRO A 219 11.47 -16.31 7.98
CA PRO A 219 11.53 -17.77 7.92
C PRO A 219 10.44 -18.41 7.04
N THR A 220 9.34 -17.68 6.82
CA THR A 220 8.21 -18.08 5.99
C THR A 220 8.42 -17.76 4.50
N PHE A 221 9.45 -17.02 4.11
CA PHE A 221 9.72 -16.71 2.70
C PHE A 221 10.43 -17.89 1.99
N PRO A 222 10.03 -18.28 0.77
CA PRO A 222 8.90 -17.80 -0.04
C PRO A 222 7.62 -18.64 0.10
N GLU A 223 7.54 -19.52 1.11
CA GLU A 223 6.36 -20.38 1.30
C GLU A 223 5.08 -19.61 1.59
N TRP A 224 5.19 -18.47 2.31
CA TRP A 224 4.10 -17.54 2.51
C TRP A 224 3.48 -17.10 1.18
N ASP A 225 4.30 -16.53 0.29
CA ASP A 225 3.88 -16.03 -1.02
C ASP A 225 3.17 -17.13 -1.83
N ARG A 226 3.74 -18.35 -1.82
CA ARG A 226 3.15 -19.51 -2.50
C ARG A 226 1.77 -19.84 -1.95
N ILE A 227 1.64 -20.03 -0.63
CA ILE A 227 0.39 -20.46 0.02
C ILE A 227 -0.70 -19.40 -0.16
N VAL A 228 -0.35 -18.13 0.03
CA VAL A 228 -1.28 -17.00 -0.14
C VAL A 228 -1.79 -16.92 -1.57
N LEU A 229 -0.90 -17.03 -2.56
CA LEU A 229 -1.30 -17.06 -3.96
C LEU A 229 -2.14 -18.30 -4.28
N GLU A 230 -1.84 -19.48 -3.73
CA GLU A 230 -2.68 -20.66 -3.92
C GLU A 230 -4.14 -20.44 -3.48
N HIS A 231 -4.38 -19.61 -2.47
CA HIS A 231 -5.75 -19.22 -2.07
C HIS A 231 -6.36 -18.15 -2.97
N THR A 232 -5.57 -17.17 -3.39
CA THR A 232 -6.08 -15.89 -3.92
C THR A 232 -5.89 -15.68 -5.42
N TYR A 233 -5.14 -16.57 -6.10
CA TYR A 233 -4.63 -16.35 -7.46
C TYR A 233 -5.67 -15.85 -8.45
N ASP A 234 -6.90 -16.35 -8.41
CA ASP A 234 -7.93 -16.02 -9.39
C ASP A 234 -8.55 -14.64 -9.19
N VAL A 235 -8.53 -14.10 -7.97
CA VAL A 235 -9.23 -12.87 -7.59
C VAL A 235 -8.33 -11.66 -7.40
N VAL A 236 -7.01 -11.84 -7.21
CA VAL A 236 -6.04 -10.75 -7.05
C VAL A 236 -5.18 -10.52 -8.29
N ASP A 237 -4.53 -9.37 -8.38
CA ASP A 237 -3.84 -8.89 -9.59
C ASP A 237 -2.34 -8.70 -9.35
N TYR A 238 -1.95 -8.41 -8.10
CA TYR A 238 -0.56 -8.24 -7.70
C TYR A 238 -0.22 -9.00 -6.41
N LEU A 239 1.03 -9.42 -6.27
CA LEU A 239 1.66 -9.84 -5.02
C LEU A 239 2.61 -8.73 -4.53
N SER A 240 2.49 -8.32 -3.27
CA SER A 240 3.38 -7.32 -2.70
C SER A 240 4.76 -7.89 -2.37
N LEU A 241 5.80 -7.05 -2.35
CA LEU A 241 7.12 -7.40 -1.86
C LEU A 241 7.77 -6.20 -1.20
N HIS A 242 8.46 -6.41 -0.08
CA HIS A 242 9.03 -5.33 0.71
C HIS A 242 10.51 -5.56 0.98
N ARG A 243 11.31 -4.48 0.87
CA ARG A 243 12.75 -4.57 1.09
C ARG A 243 13.37 -3.23 1.46
N TYR A 244 14.03 -3.22 2.60
CA TYR A 244 14.84 -2.11 3.06
C TYR A 244 16.31 -2.49 3.14
N TYR A 245 17.19 -1.53 2.86
CA TYR A 245 18.65 -1.71 2.94
C TYR A 245 19.29 -0.73 3.92
N GLU A 246 20.34 -1.19 4.60
CA GLU A 246 21.13 -0.41 5.55
C GLU A 246 22.62 -0.54 5.25
N ASN A 247 23.37 0.54 5.48
CA ASN A 247 24.82 0.49 5.46
C ASN A 247 25.38 0.09 6.85
N TYR A 248 25.94 -1.12 6.92
CA TYR A 248 26.57 -1.68 8.12
C TYR A 248 28.06 -1.34 8.26
N GLY A 249 28.55 -0.31 7.54
CA GLY A 249 29.93 0.17 7.62
C GLY A 249 30.83 -0.26 6.46
N ASN A 250 30.25 -0.86 5.40
CA ASN A 250 30.95 -1.14 4.15
C ASN A 250 30.15 -0.58 2.96
N ASP A 251 30.65 0.52 2.41
CA ASP A 251 30.00 1.23 1.29
C ASP A 251 29.90 0.37 0.03
N LEU A 252 30.90 -0.50 -0.24
CA LEU A 252 30.88 -1.35 -1.43
C LEU A 252 29.80 -2.43 -1.34
N ASP A 253 29.63 -3.04 -0.15
CA ASP A 253 28.56 -4.02 0.07
C ASP A 253 27.18 -3.34 0.01
N PHE A 254 27.05 -2.16 0.61
CA PHE A 254 25.82 -1.39 0.56
C PHE A 254 25.42 -0.98 -0.86
N LEU A 255 26.37 -0.50 -1.66
CA LEU A 255 26.13 -0.16 -3.07
C LEU A 255 25.85 -1.40 -3.94
N ALA A 256 26.27 -2.59 -3.50
CA ALA A 256 25.97 -3.86 -4.17
C ALA A 256 24.60 -4.47 -3.78
N SER A 257 23.82 -3.82 -2.90
CA SER A 257 22.50 -4.29 -2.44
C SER A 257 21.49 -4.54 -3.56
N PHE A 258 21.61 -3.86 -4.70
CA PHE A 258 20.74 -4.10 -5.88
C PHE A 258 20.83 -5.55 -6.40
N LEU A 259 21.94 -6.26 -6.16
CA LEU A 259 22.06 -7.67 -6.52
C LEU A 259 21.18 -8.58 -5.66
N ASP A 260 20.99 -8.22 -4.39
CA ASP A 260 20.02 -8.89 -3.51
C ASP A 260 18.59 -8.57 -3.97
N MET A 261 18.32 -7.30 -4.31
CA MET A 261 17.01 -6.87 -4.81
C MET A 261 16.62 -7.63 -6.09
N ASP A 262 17.52 -7.75 -7.06
CA ASP A 262 17.30 -8.52 -8.30
C ASP A 262 16.99 -10.00 -8.03
N LYS A 263 17.74 -10.63 -7.10
CA LYS A 263 17.49 -12.03 -6.70
C LYS A 263 16.15 -12.19 -5.98
N PHE A 264 15.78 -11.21 -5.16
CA PHE A 264 14.52 -11.20 -4.44
C PHE A 264 13.35 -11.12 -5.41
N ILE A 265 13.36 -10.16 -6.34
CA ILE A 265 12.34 -10.02 -7.38
C ILE A 265 12.21 -11.31 -8.19
N LYS A 266 13.33 -11.91 -8.63
CA LYS A 266 13.32 -13.17 -9.37
C LYS A 266 12.74 -14.34 -8.59
N SER A 267 13.02 -14.43 -7.29
CA SER A 267 12.44 -15.45 -6.42
C SER A 267 10.92 -15.30 -6.32
N VAL A 268 10.42 -14.08 -6.13
CA VAL A 268 8.97 -13.80 -6.07
C VAL A 268 8.30 -14.10 -7.40
N CYS A 269 8.89 -13.70 -8.53
CA CYS A 269 8.40 -14.04 -9.87
C CYS A 269 8.30 -15.57 -10.07
N ALA A 270 9.35 -16.32 -9.69
CA ALA A 270 9.36 -17.77 -9.82
C ALA A 270 8.27 -18.45 -8.96
N THR A 271 8.05 -17.95 -7.74
CA THR A 271 6.97 -18.43 -6.86
C THR A 271 5.60 -18.17 -7.47
N ALA A 272 5.37 -16.97 -8.01
CA ALA A 272 4.12 -16.62 -8.68
C ALA A 272 3.86 -17.47 -9.93
N ASP A 273 4.90 -17.71 -10.74
CA ASP A 273 4.83 -18.57 -11.93
C ASP A 273 4.59 -20.05 -11.58
N TYR A 274 5.13 -20.53 -10.46
CA TYR A 274 4.80 -21.86 -9.95
C TYR A 274 3.30 -21.97 -9.65
N VAL A 275 2.72 -21.00 -8.93
CA VAL A 275 1.28 -21.03 -8.61
C VAL A 275 0.43 -20.86 -9.86
N LYS A 276 0.87 -20.03 -10.83
CA LYS A 276 0.23 -19.92 -12.15
C LYS A 276 0.10 -21.28 -12.83
N ALA A 277 1.19 -22.06 -12.85
CA ALA A 277 1.21 -23.40 -13.44
C ALA A 277 0.29 -24.37 -12.66
N LEU A 278 0.34 -24.34 -11.33
CA LEU A 278 -0.53 -25.14 -10.46
C LEU A 278 -2.02 -24.86 -10.71
N LYS A 279 -2.39 -23.58 -10.87
CA LYS A 279 -3.75 -23.13 -11.18
C LYS A 279 -4.14 -23.33 -12.64
N ARG A 280 -3.19 -23.68 -13.52
CA ARG A 280 -3.39 -23.75 -14.98
C ARG A 280 -3.94 -22.43 -15.53
N SER A 281 -3.59 -21.31 -14.89
CA SER A 281 -4.14 -20.00 -15.20
C SER A 281 -3.43 -19.38 -16.40
N ARG A 282 -4.19 -18.68 -17.23
CA ARG A 282 -3.63 -17.82 -18.29
C ARG A 282 -3.22 -16.44 -17.75
N LYS A 283 -3.72 -16.06 -16.57
CA LYS A 283 -3.36 -14.79 -15.92
C LYS A 283 -1.92 -14.86 -15.40
N THR A 284 -1.14 -13.84 -15.70
CA THR A 284 0.17 -13.62 -15.07
C THR A 284 -0.03 -12.72 -13.87
N MET A 285 0.49 -13.13 -12.71
CA MET A 285 0.52 -12.30 -11.51
C MET A 285 1.58 -11.22 -11.68
N TYR A 286 1.23 -9.97 -11.36
CA TYR A 286 2.19 -8.87 -11.32
C TYR A 286 2.75 -8.68 -9.91
N LEU A 287 3.81 -7.89 -9.80
CA LEU A 287 4.47 -7.58 -8.53
C LEU A 287 4.18 -6.12 -8.16
N SER A 288 3.88 -5.90 -6.87
CA SER A 288 3.74 -4.58 -6.26
C SER A 288 4.90 -4.38 -5.29
N PHE A 289 5.95 -3.69 -5.70
CA PHE A 289 7.05 -3.34 -4.78
C PHE A 289 6.67 -2.07 -4.01
N ASP A 290 5.71 -2.20 -3.11
CA ASP A 290 5.01 -1.10 -2.44
C ASP A 290 5.63 -0.67 -1.10
N GLU A 291 6.74 -1.32 -0.70
CA GLU A 291 7.65 -0.83 0.33
C GLU A 291 9.12 -1.09 -0.05
N TRP A 292 9.83 -0.03 -0.42
CA TRP A 292 11.26 -0.07 -0.67
C TRP A 292 11.92 1.23 -0.31
N ASN A 293 13.05 1.17 0.41
CA ASN A 293 13.90 2.33 0.65
C ASN A 293 15.25 1.92 1.24
N VAL A 294 16.12 2.90 1.45
CA VAL A 294 17.15 2.83 2.48
C VAL A 294 16.50 3.18 3.81
N TRP A 295 16.57 2.31 4.81
CA TRP A 295 16.01 2.59 6.14
C TRP A 295 16.83 1.95 7.25
N TYR A 296 17.46 2.79 8.09
CA TYR A 296 18.32 2.40 9.21
C TYR A 296 17.54 1.96 10.47
N GLN A 297 16.84 0.83 10.40
CA GLN A 297 16.04 0.26 11.48
C GLN A 297 16.88 -0.04 12.72
N GLN A 298 18.11 -0.57 12.58
CA GLN A 298 18.97 -0.88 13.73
C GLN A 298 19.43 0.35 14.53
N ARG A 299 19.30 1.54 13.94
CA ARG A 299 19.67 2.82 14.60
C ARG A 299 18.47 3.52 15.22
N GLN A 300 17.26 3.01 15.04
CA GLN A 300 16.07 3.52 15.69
C GLN A 300 16.08 3.06 17.16
N LYS A 301 16.11 4.03 18.08
CA LYS A 301 16.06 3.81 19.53
C LYS A 301 14.64 3.91 20.03
#